data_AF-A0A368TGZ7-F1
#
_entry.id   AF-A0A368TGZ7-F1
#
_cell.length_a   1.000
_cell.length_b   1.000
_cell.length_c   1.000
_cell.angle_alpha   90.00
_cell.angle_beta   90.00
_cell.angle_gamma   90.00
#
_symmetry.space_group_name_H-M   'P 1'
#
loop_
_entity.id
_entity.type
_entity.pdbx_description
1 polymer ?
#
loop_
_entity_poly.entity_id
_entity_poly.type
_entity_poly.pdbx_seq_one_letter_code
_entity_poly.pdbx_strand_id
1 'polypeptide(L)'
;MFFNFDFFKSKTFSFGNVAQMTLNLALMGTLFILPVYMQQVLLYTAVETGIYLIPYSFSILFISFVTGPISQKFICMICTSAHILYRCLVGHA
;
A
#
# COMPACT_ATOMS: atom_id res chain seq x y z
N MET A 1 29.17 3.13 -11.00
CA MET A 1 29.16 1.71 -10.60
C MET A 1 27.73 1.33 -10.25
N PHE A 2 26.76 1.57 -11.15
CA PHE A 2 26.35 0.83 -12.35
C PHE A 2 25.54 -0.44 -12.01
N PHE A 3 24.30 -0.20 -11.56
CA PHE A 3 23.10 -1.04 -11.69
C PHE A 3 23.29 -2.57 -11.60
N ASN A 4 23.11 -3.12 -10.40
CA ASN A 4 22.84 -4.54 -10.21
C ASN A 4 21.34 -4.82 -10.45
N PHE A 5 21.00 -5.44 -11.59
CA PHE A 5 19.63 -5.82 -11.96
C PHE A 5 19.09 -7.05 -11.20
N ASP A 6 19.85 -7.61 -10.25
CA ASP A 6 19.48 -8.79 -9.47
C ASP A 6 18.19 -8.62 -8.64
N PHE A 7 17.81 -7.38 -8.29
CA PHE A 7 16.56 -7.12 -7.56
C PHE A 7 15.30 -7.40 -8.40
N PHE A 8 15.34 -7.18 -9.72
CA PHE A 8 14.19 -7.42 -10.61
C PHE A 8 13.94 -8.89 -10.91
N LYS A 9 14.89 -9.77 -10.59
CA LYS A 9 14.81 -11.23 -10.83
C LYS A 9 13.91 -11.95 -9.82
N SER A 10 13.66 -11.32 -8.67
CA SER A 10 12.72 -11.83 -7.67
C SER A 10 11.27 -11.64 -8.14
N LYS A 11 10.53 -12.74 -8.31
CA LYS A 11 9.08 -12.69 -8.62
C LYS A 11 8.31 -11.86 -7.59
N THR A 12 8.71 -11.90 -6.32
CA THR A 12 8.11 -11.10 -5.24
C THR A 12 8.33 -9.60 -5.45
N PHE A 13 9.51 -9.19 -5.95
CA PHE A 13 9.79 -7.78 -6.24
C PHE A 13 9.00 -7.29 -7.45
N SER A 14 8.92 -8.07 -8.53
CA SER A 14 8.13 -7.69 -9.71
C SER A 14 6.62 -7.60 -9.39
N PHE A 15 6.05 -8.58 -8.66
CA PHE A 15 4.66 -8.51 -8.20
C PHE A 15 4.42 -7.35 -7.24
N GLY A 16 5.35 -7.05 -6.32
CA GLY A 16 5.24 -5.90 -5.42
C GLY A 16 5.21 -4.57 -6.18
N ASN A 17 6.03 -4.41 -7.22
CA ASN A 17 6.03 -3.23 -8.07
C ASN A 17 4.73 -3.10 -8.88
N VAL A 18 4.25 -4.19 -9.50
CA VAL A 18 2.97 -4.19 -10.23
C VAL A 18 1.80 -3.89 -9.29
N ALA A 19 1.78 -4.47 -8.10
CA ALA A 19 0.77 -4.16 -7.08
C ALA A 19 0.81 -2.69 -6.67
N GLN A 20 2.00 -2.11 -6.48
CA GLN A 20 2.13 -0.69 -6.17
C GLN A 20 1.70 0.23 -7.31
N MET A 21 1.99 -0.14 -8.57
CA MET A 21 1.50 0.61 -9.73
C MET A 21 -0.03 0.60 -9.79
N THR A 22 -0.64 -0.57 -9.59
CA THR A 22 -2.11 -0.71 -9.54
C THR A 22 -2.72 0.09 -8.39
N LEU A 23 -2.11 0.05 -7.21
CA LEU A 23 -2.55 0.82 -6.05
C LEU A 23 -2.51 2.33 -6.33
N ASN A 24 -1.42 2.83 -6.92
CA ASN A 24 -1.30 4.25 -7.28
C ASN A 24 -2.36 4.67 -8.30
N LEU A 25 -2.62 3.84 -9.32
CA LEU A 25 -3.69 4.10 -10.30
C LEU A 25 -5.06 4.18 -9.63
N ALA A 26 -5.38 3.22 -8.76
CA ALA A 26 -6.64 3.22 -8.02
C ALA A 26 -6.76 4.42 -7.06
N LEU A 27 -5.66 4.81 -6.41
CA LEU A 27 -5.61 5.95 -5.50
C LEU A 27 -5.94 7.25 -6.24
N MET A 28 -5.29 7.48 -7.39
CA MET A 28 -5.56 8.68 -8.21
C MET A 28 -7.02 8.74 -8.66
N GLY A 29 -7.59 7.61 -9.09
CA GLY A 29 -9.01 7.53 -9.47
C GLY A 29 -9.96 7.79 -8.29
N THR A 30 -9.65 7.24 -7.12
CA THR A 30 -10.49 7.37 -5.92
C THR A 30 -10.50 8.80 -5.39
N LEU A 31 -9.34 9.48 -5.38
CA LEU A 31 -9.24 10.87 -4.94
C LEU A 31 -10.04 11.84 -5.83
N PHE A 32 -10.27 11.48 -7.09
CA PHE A 32 -11.13 12.23 -8.00
C PHE A 32 -12.61 11.87 -7.82
N ILE A 33 -12.94 10.58 -7.79
CA ILE A 33 -14.33 10.09 -7.70
C ILE A 33 -15.00 10.51 -6.39
N LEU A 34 -14.28 10.47 -5.26
CA LEU A 34 -14.84 10.76 -3.95
C LEU A 34 -15.46 12.18 -3.83
N PRO A 35 -14.73 13.28 -4.10
CA PRO A 35 -15.30 14.63 -4.05
C PRO A 35 -16.34 14.86 -5.15
N VAL A 36 -16.14 14.31 -6.36
CA VAL A 36 -17.12 14.41 -7.46
C VAL A 36 -18.44 13.76 -7.06
N TYR A 37 -18.40 12.59 -6.42
CA TYR A 37 -19.61 11.91 -5.93
C TYR A 37 -20.34 12.75 -4.87
N MET A 38 -19.61 13.31 -3.89
CA MET A 38 -20.23 14.13 -2.85
C MET A 38 -20.79 15.46 -3.40
N GLN A 39 -20.19 16.04 -4.43
CA GLN A 39 -20.65 17.29 -5.04
C GLN A 39 -21.79 17.08 -6.06
N GLN A 40 -21.77 16.00 -6.85
CA GLN A 40 -22.73 15.75 -7.92
C GLN A 40 -23.96 14.94 -7.47
N VAL A 41 -23.79 13.96 -6.59
CA VAL A 41 -24.90 13.05 -6.17
C VAL A 41 -25.54 13.51 -4.88
N LEU A 42 -24.73 14.01 -3.93
CA LEU A 42 -25.22 14.47 -2.62
C LEU A 42 -25.61 15.96 -2.63
N LEU A 43 -25.35 16.69 -3.73
CA LEU A 43 -25.62 18.14 -3.87
C LEU A 43 -25.01 19.01 -2.75
N TYR A 44 -23.99 18.51 -2.05
CA TYR A 44 -23.34 19.26 -0.98
C TYR A 44 -22.48 20.38 -1.55
N THR A 45 -22.51 21.52 -0.87
CA THR A 45 -21.62 22.65 -1.20
C THR A 45 -20.16 22.26 -0.92
N ALA A 46 -19.21 22.87 -1.64
CA ALA A 46 -17.77 22.58 -1.51
C ALA A 46 -17.26 22.71 -0.05
N VAL A 47 -17.90 23.56 0.75
CA VAL A 47 -17.58 23.80 2.17
C VAL A 47 -18.03 22.62 3.04
N GLU A 48 -19.23 22.10 2.82
CA GLU A 48 -19.75 20.94 3.57
C GLU A 48 -18.95 19.67 3.24
N THR A 49 -18.58 19.48 1.98
CA THR A 49 -17.69 18.39 1.57
C THR A 49 -16.33 18.48 2.27
N GLY A 50 -15.78 19.70 2.38
CA GLY A 50 -14.55 19.95 3.13
C GLY A 50 -14.66 19.55 4.60
N ILE A 51 -15.80 19.83 5.26
CA ILE A 51 -16.05 19.44 6.65
C ILE A 51 -16.16 17.91 6.79
N TYR A 52 -16.79 17.21 5.85
CA TYR A 52 -16.85 15.74 5.85
C TYR A 52 -15.51 15.05 5.51
N LEU A 53 -14.62 15.74 4.80
CA LEU A 53 -13.27 15.24 4.52
C LEU A 53 -12.35 15.24 5.75
N ILE A 54 -12.69 16.03 6.78
CA ILE A 54 -11.95 16.07 8.06
C ILE A 54 -12.01 14.72 8.79
N PRO A 55 -13.19 14.14 9.12
CA PRO A 55 -13.26 12.83 9.78
C PRO A 55 -12.72 11.70 8.89
N TYR A 56 -12.80 11.84 7.56
CA TYR A 56 -12.17 10.91 6.63
C TYR A 56 -10.64 10.90 6.77
N SER A 57 -10.02 12.08 6.77
CA SER A 57 -8.57 12.23 6.96
C SER A 57 -8.12 11.76 8.35
N PHE A 58 -8.94 12.04 9.38
CA PHE A 58 -8.68 11.58 10.75
C PHE A 58 -8.70 10.05 10.86
N SER A 59 -9.62 9.39 10.14
CA SER A 59 -9.68 7.92 10.08
C SER A 59 -8.43 7.33 9.44
N ILE A 60 -7.94 7.93 8.33
CA ILE A 60 -6.71 7.49 7.66
C ILE A 60 -5.47 7.70 8.54
N LEU A 61 -5.41 8.81 9.29
CA LEU A 61 -4.36 9.04 10.28
C LEU A 61 -4.35 7.93 11.35
N PHE A 62 -5.51 7.57 11.87
CA PHE A 62 -5.65 6.51 12.86
C PHE A 62 -5.19 5.15 12.30
N ILE A 63 -5.63 4.83 11.08
CA ILE A 63 -5.23 3.60 10.38
C ILE A 63 -3.72 3.58 10.15
N SER A 64 -3.09 4.71 9.83
CA SER A 64 -1.63 4.79 9.61
C SER A 64 -0.83 4.50 10.88
N PHE A 65 -1.28 5.02 12.03
CA PHE A 65 -0.71 4.69 13.34
C PHE A 65 -0.80 3.20 13.65
N VAL A 66 -1.94 2.58 13.36
CA VAL A 66 -2.20 1.16 13.61
C VAL A 66 -1.47 0.26 12.61
N THR A 67 -1.28 0.71 11.37
CA THR A 67 -0.65 -0.06 10.29
C THR A 67 0.84 -0.28 10.52
N GLY A 68 1.54 0.65 11.17
CA GLY A 68 2.97 0.51 11.50
C GLY A 68 3.31 -0.81 12.21
N PRO A 69 2.78 -1.08 13.42
CA PRO A 69 3.04 -2.32 14.15
C PRO A 69 2.46 -3.57 13.47
N ILE A 70 1.33 -3.45 12.74
CA ILE A 70 0.73 -4.57 12.00
C ILE A 70 1.60 -4.98 10.81
N SER A 71 2.11 -4.00 10.07
CA SER A 71 3.01 -4.19 8.92
C SER A 71 4.30 -4.90 9.34
N GLN A 72 4.87 -4.57 10.51
CA GLN A 72 6.05 -5.26 11.02
C GLN A 72 5.81 -6.75 11.26
N LYS A 73 4.63 -7.12 11.75
CA LYS A 73 4.26 -8.53 11.95
C LYS A 73 4.07 -9.27 10.62
N PHE A 74 3.42 -8.63 9.65
CA PHE A 74 3.19 -9.21 8.31
C PHE A 74 4.48 -9.37 7.49
N ILE A 75 5.35 -8.36 7.48
CA ILE A 75 6.64 -8.44 6.78
C ILE A 75 7.61 -9.41 7.46
N CYS A 76 7.58 -9.52 8.79
CA CYS A 76 8.39 -10.51 9.52
C CYS A 76 7.98 -11.95 9.16
N MET A 77 6.69 -12.24 8.99
CA MET A 77 6.21 -13.57 8.57
C MET A 77 6.70 -13.97 7.18
N ILE A 78 6.74 -13.02 6.24
CA ILE A 78 7.25 -13.23 4.88
C ILE A 78 8.79 -13.37 4.89
N CYS A 79 9.49 -12.55 5.68
CA CYS A 79 10.96 -12.61 5.77
C CYS A 79 11.44 -13.91 6.45
N THR A 80 10.73 -14.39 7.47
CA THR A 80 11.08 -15.61 8.20
C THR A 80 10.88 -16.86 7.33
N SER A 81 9.81 -16.92 6.55
CA SER A 81 9.59 -18.04 5.62
C SER A 81 10.63 -18.07 4.50
N ALA A 82 11.06 -16.92 3.97
CA ALA A 82 12.15 -16.83 3.01
C ALA A 82 13.51 -17.24 3.60
N HIS A 83 13.81 -16.83 4.83
CA HIS A 83 15.06 -17.20 5.52
C HIS A 83 15.14 -18.70 5.85
N ILE A 84 14.02 -19.33 6.25
CA ILE A 84 13.93 -20.78 6.47
C ILE A 84 14.15 -21.55 5.16
N LEU A 85 13.54 -21.09 4.06
CA LEU A 85 13.72 -21.71 2.75
C LEU A 85 15.19 -21.62 2.28
N TYR A 86 15.86 -20.49 2.51
CA TYR A 86 17.28 -20.31 2.19
C TYR A 86 18.18 -21.25 3.03
N ARG A 87 17.89 -21.40 4.33
CA ARG A 87 18.62 -22.34 5.19
C ARG A 87 18.42 -23.81 4.82
N CYS A 88 17.22 -24.21 4.38
CA CYS A 88 16.99 -25.57 3.88
C CYS A 88 17.71 -25.85 2.55
N LEU A 89 17.82 -24.86 1.66
CA LEU A 89 18.51 -25.03 0.36
C LEU A 89 20.04 -25.05 0.48
N VAL A 90 20.61 -24.31 1.44
CA VAL A 90 22.08 -24.25 1.64
C VAL A 90 22.57 -25.32 2.63
N GLY A 91 21.73 -25.82 3.55
CA GLY A 91 22.10 -26.88 4.49
C GLY A 91 22.14 -28.30 3.89
N HIS A 92 21.86 -28.44 2.60
CA HIS A 92 21.80 -29.72 1.89
C HIS A 92 22.81 -29.82 0.72
N ALA A 93 23.81 -28.93 0.71
CA ALA A 93 24.96 -28.94 -0.20
C ALA A 93 26.26 -29.14 0.58
#